data_AF-A0A382JVQ3-F1
#
_entry.id   AF-A0A382JVQ3-F1
#
_cell.length_a   1.000
_cell.length_b   1.000
_cell.length_c   1.000
_cell.angle_alpha   90.00
_cell.angle_beta   90.00
_cell.angle_gamma   90.00
#
_symmetry.space_group_name_H-M   'P 1'
#
loop_
_entity.id
_entity.type
_entity.pdbx_description
1 polymer ?
#
loop_
_entity_poly.entity_id
_entity_poly.type
_entity_poly.pdbx_seq_one_letter_code
_entity_poly.pdbx_strand_id
1 'polypeptide(L)'
;MRGEKVSIKSETCIGKSSGKPLTEYDSEAEAVEGATHAQQRFGRQLIPYACDTCGMWHLSPANRQTPSTKCGHCTGSDGRPKDTYRNESEAQRRADILRREQGADLRVYACEFGGGWHLTRGKGRKHRGR
;
A
#
# COMPACT_ATOMS: atom_id res chain seq x y z
N MET A 1 13.22 -2.08 -35.00
CA MET A 1 11.81 -1.66 -34.83
C MET A 1 11.67 -1.15 -33.41
N ARG A 2 11.49 0.16 -33.18
CA ARG A 2 11.24 0.71 -31.85
C ARG A 2 9.73 0.75 -31.67
N GLY A 3 9.16 -0.27 -31.04
CA GLY A 3 7.75 -0.26 -30.67
C GLY A 3 7.53 0.80 -29.60
N GLU A 4 6.65 1.77 -29.86
CA GLU A 4 6.09 2.62 -28.82
C GLU A 4 5.38 1.73 -27.81
N LYS A 5 5.99 1.49 -26.64
CA LYS A 5 5.32 0.81 -25.52
C LYS A 5 4.18 1.72 -25.03
N VAL A 6 2.98 1.47 -25.54
CA VAL A 6 1.75 2.13 -25.09
C VAL A 6 1.51 1.72 -23.64
N SER A 7 1.49 2.70 -22.74
CA SER A 7 1.09 2.47 -21.34
C SER A 7 -0.41 2.17 -21.32
N ILE A 8 -0.79 0.89 -21.25
CA ILE A 8 -2.18 0.46 -21.08
C ILE A 8 -2.67 0.92 -19.70
N LYS A 9 -3.86 1.53 -19.65
CA LYS A 9 -4.49 2.00 -18.42
C LYS A 9 -5.60 1.04 -18.03
N SER A 10 -5.59 0.65 -16.77
CA SER A 10 -6.59 -0.26 -16.22
C SER A 10 -7.97 0.37 -16.19
N GLU A 11 -8.96 -0.32 -16.74
CA GLU A 11 -10.36 0.05 -16.59
C GLU A 11 -10.92 -0.36 -15.22
N THR A 12 -10.29 -1.33 -14.56
CA THR A 12 -10.78 -1.95 -13.33
C THR A 12 -10.02 -1.51 -12.08
N CYS A 13 -8.72 -1.24 -12.21
CA CYS A 13 -7.84 -0.94 -11.09
C CYS A 13 -7.53 0.56 -11.02
N ILE A 14 -8.17 1.23 -10.06
CA ILE A 14 -7.97 2.66 -9.80
C ILE A 14 -7.08 2.85 -8.57
N GLY A 15 -6.05 3.67 -8.71
CA GLY A 15 -5.15 4.00 -7.61
C GLY A 15 -5.88 4.72 -6.48
N LYS A 16 -6.03 4.07 -5.32
CA LYS A 16 -6.82 4.58 -4.16
C LYS A 16 -6.46 6.01 -3.74
N SER A 17 -5.20 6.40 -3.89
CA SER A 17 -4.71 7.73 -3.53
C SER A 17 -4.79 8.76 -4.67
N SER A 18 -4.72 8.31 -5.92
CA SER A 18 -4.62 9.19 -7.09
C SER A 18 -5.96 9.37 -7.80
N GLY A 19 -6.92 8.46 -7.59
CA GLY A 19 -8.15 8.39 -8.35
C GLY A 19 -7.94 8.06 -9.84
N LYS A 20 -6.71 7.71 -10.23
CA LYS A 20 -6.33 7.48 -11.63
C LYS A 20 -6.21 5.99 -11.93
N PRO A 21 -6.57 5.55 -13.15
CA PRO A 21 -6.25 4.22 -13.67
C PRO A 21 -4.78 3.85 -13.45
N LEU A 22 -4.54 2.65 -12.91
CA LEU A 22 -3.21 2.07 -12.82
C LEU A 22 -2.71 1.71 -14.23
N THR A 23 -1.39 1.75 -14.43
CA THR A 23 -0.80 1.17 -15.64
C THR A 23 -0.77 -0.35 -15.49
N GLU A 24 -1.17 -1.05 -16.54
CA GLU A 24 -1.13 -2.51 -16.64
C GLU A 24 0.10 -2.97 -17.42
N TYR A 25 0.63 -4.12 -17.03
CA TYR A 25 1.71 -4.83 -17.69
C TYR A 25 1.34 -6.31 -17.76
N ASP A 26 1.63 -6.97 -18.87
CA ASP A 26 1.27 -8.38 -19.09
C ASP A 26 2.20 -9.34 -18.34
N SER A 27 3.40 -8.88 -17.98
CA SER A 27 4.39 -9.69 -17.28
C SER A 27 5.19 -8.88 -16.24
N GLU A 28 5.78 -9.61 -15.29
CA GLU A 28 6.72 -9.03 -14.33
C GLU A 28 7.88 -8.31 -15.02
N ALA A 29 8.44 -8.91 -16.07
CA ALA A 29 9.56 -8.33 -16.82
C ALA A 29 9.22 -6.95 -17.39
N GLU A 30 8.03 -6.79 -17.98
CA GLU A 30 7.57 -5.51 -18.48
C GLU A 30 7.32 -4.49 -17.37
N ALA A 31 6.76 -4.93 -16.25
CA ALA A 31 6.57 -4.08 -15.09
C ALA A 31 7.93 -3.62 -14.51
N VAL A 32 8.93 -4.49 -14.44
CA VAL A 32 10.31 -4.14 -14.03
C VAL A 32 10.92 -3.10 -14.96
N GLU A 33 10.76 -3.25 -16.26
CA GLU A 33 11.17 -2.23 -17.23
C GLU A 33 10.44 -0.90 -17.00
N GLY A 34 9.12 -0.95 -16.76
CA GLY A 34 8.31 0.22 -16.43
C GLY A 34 8.77 0.94 -15.16
N ALA A 35 9.10 0.19 -14.10
CA ALA A 35 9.65 0.71 -12.86
C ALA A 35 11.02 1.36 -13.08
N THR A 36 11.89 0.69 -13.84
CA THR A 36 13.22 1.20 -14.20
C THR A 36 13.11 2.50 -15.00
N HIS A 37 12.22 2.56 -15.97
CA HIS A 37 11.93 3.77 -16.74
C HIS A 37 11.45 4.91 -15.83
N ALA A 38 10.54 4.63 -14.89
CA ALA A 38 10.03 5.64 -13.97
C ALA A 38 11.11 6.17 -13.02
N GLN A 39 12.04 5.31 -12.58
CA GLN A 39 13.18 5.70 -11.77
C GLN A 39 14.15 6.59 -12.55
N GLN A 40 14.52 6.20 -13.77
CA GLN A 40 15.46 6.97 -14.60
C GLN A 40 14.89 8.32 -15.02
N ARG A 41 13.60 8.36 -15.38
CA ARG A 41 12.97 9.56 -15.94
C ARG A 41 12.42 10.53 -14.90
N PHE A 42 11.90 10.00 -13.79
CA PHE A 42 11.17 10.81 -12.80
C PHE A 42 11.73 10.67 -11.38
N GLY A 43 12.79 9.87 -11.18
CA GLY A 43 13.35 9.61 -9.84
C GLY A 43 12.42 8.82 -8.92
N ARG A 44 11.37 8.17 -9.46
CA ARG A 44 10.36 7.47 -8.67
C ARG A 44 10.71 6.00 -8.51
N GLN A 45 10.90 5.57 -7.27
CA GLN A 45 11.12 4.17 -6.95
C GLN A 45 9.77 3.45 -6.87
N LEU A 46 9.47 2.68 -7.92
CA LEU A 46 8.26 1.87 -8.03
C LEU A 46 8.64 0.39 -7.96
N ILE A 47 7.75 -0.41 -7.37
CA ILE A 47 7.91 -1.86 -7.21
C ILE A 47 6.74 -2.56 -7.92
N PRO A 48 7.03 -3.49 -8.86
CA PRO A 48 6.06 -4.36 -9.47
C PRO A 48 5.33 -5.25 -8.47
N TYR A 49 4.04 -5.49 -8.70
CA TYR A 49 3.27 -6.51 -7.99
C TYR A 49 2.19 -7.09 -8.90
N ALA A 50 1.90 -8.39 -8.73
CA ALA A 50 0.79 -9.05 -9.40
C ALA A 50 -0.53 -8.67 -8.73
N CYS A 51 -1.54 -8.33 -9.55
CA CYS A 51 -2.84 -7.92 -9.05
C CYS A 51 -3.80 -9.11 -9.01
N ASP A 52 -4.26 -9.48 -7.81
CA ASP A 52 -5.26 -10.56 -7.66
C ASP A 52 -6.65 -10.19 -8.20
N THR A 53 -6.91 -8.90 -8.49
CA THR A 53 -8.21 -8.42 -8.98
C THR A 53 -8.35 -8.53 -10.50
N CYS A 54 -7.33 -8.12 -11.26
CA CYS A 54 -7.37 -8.13 -12.72
C CYS A 54 -6.40 -9.13 -13.36
N GLY A 55 -5.52 -9.76 -12.60
CA GLY A 55 -4.50 -10.69 -13.09
C GLY A 55 -3.27 -10.02 -13.72
N MET A 56 -3.28 -8.70 -13.90
CA MET A 56 -2.20 -7.93 -14.52
C MET A 56 -1.15 -7.48 -13.49
N TRP A 57 0.01 -7.05 -13.99
CA TRP A 57 1.04 -6.44 -13.16
C TRP A 57 0.86 -4.93 -13.04
N HIS A 58 1.08 -4.40 -11.85
CA HIS A 58 1.01 -2.97 -11.55
C HIS A 58 2.25 -2.48 -10.81
N LEU A 59 2.40 -1.16 -10.76
CA LEU A 59 3.48 -0.49 -10.05
C LEU A 59 2.96 0.24 -8.81
N SER A 60 3.60 -0.03 -7.67
CA SER A 60 3.35 0.68 -6.42
C SER A 60 4.59 1.47 -5.99
N PRO A 61 4.46 2.67 -5.41
CA PRO A 61 5.59 3.34 -4.76
C PRO A 61 6.26 2.45 -3.72
N ALA A 62 7.59 2.36 -3.74
CA ALA A 62 8.35 1.49 -2.82
C ALA A 62 8.04 1.80 -1.35
N ASN A 63 7.79 3.07 -1.02
CA ASN A 63 7.42 3.47 0.33
C ASN A 63 6.04 2.94 0.77
N ARG A 64 5.16 2.54 -0.15
CA ARG A 64 3.86 1.90 0.14
C ARG A 64 3.94 0.40 0.37
N GLN A 65 5.08 -0.22 0.09
CA GLN A 65 5.31 -1.61 0.46
C GLN A 65 5.51 -1.66 1.97
N THR A 66 4.40 -1.92 2.67
CA THR A 66 4.34 -2.20 4.10
C THR A 66 3.73 -3.59 4.26
N PRO A 67 4.52 -4.66 4.01
CA PRO A 67 4.02 -6.03 4.16
C PRO A 67 3.53 -6.24 5.58
N SER A 68 2.40 -6.93 5.70
CA SER A 68 1.85 -7.34 6.98
C SER A 68 1.25 -8.73 6.87
N THR A 69 1.28 -9.46 7.96
CA THR A 69 0.52 -10.71 8.12
C THR A 69 -0.72 -10.46 8.95
N LYS A 70 -1.64 -11.42 9.01
CA LYS A 70 -2.80 -11.35 9.91
C LYS A 70 -2.41 -11.88 11.29
N CYS A 71 -2.82 -11.17 12.34
CA CYS A 71 -2.66 -11.62 13.72
C CYS A 71 -3.64 -12.76 14.04
N GLY A 72 -3.15 -13.86 14.62
CA GLY A 72 -4.00 -14.98 15.05
C GLY A 72 -4.79 -14.72 16.33
N HIS A 73 -4.45 -13.67 17.09
CA HIS A 73 -5.02 -13.39 18.42
C HIS A 73 -5.80 -12.08 18.49
N CYS A 74 -5.34 -11.05 17.79
CA CYS A 74 -5.89 -9.70 17.89
C CYS A 74 -6.86 -9.41 16.75
N THR A 75 -8.06 -8.94 17.09
CA THR A 75 -9.08 -8.49 16.13
C THR A 75 -9.34 -6.98 16.24
N GLY A 76 -9.78 -6.38 15.13
CA GLY A 76 -10.27 -5.02 15.08
C GLY A 76 -11.69 -4.90 15.63
N SER A 77 -12.18 -3.67 15.76
CA SER A 77 -13.57 -3.38 16.13
C SER A 77 -14.59 -3.88 15.11
N ASP A 78 -14.15 -4.19 13.89
CA ASP A 78 -14.93 -4.79 12.80
C ASP A 78 -14.90 -6.33 12.83
N GLY A 79 -14.30 -6.94 13.87
CA GLY A 79 -14.16 -8.39 14.01
C GLY A 79 -13.11 -9.02 13.12
N ARG A 80 -12.41 -8.26 12.27
CA ARG A 80 -11.37 -8.81 11.38
C ARG A 80 -10.04 -8.93 12.10
N PRO A 81 -9.21 -9.95 11.79
CA PRO A 81 -7.84 -10.03 12.29
C PRO A 81 -7.04 -8.76 11.97
N LYS A 82 -6.33 -8.24 12.97
CA LYS A 82 -5.46 -7.07 12.79
C LYS A 82 -4.28 -7.42 11.89
N ASP A 83 -3.82 -6.42 11.15
CA ASP A 83 -2.54 -6.49 10.47
C ASP A 83 -1.39 -6.45 11.49
N THR A 84 -0.39 -7.29 11.28
CA THR A 84 0.83 -7.40 12.09
C THR A 84 2.02 -7.03 11.23
N TYR A 85 2.75 -6.02 11.65
CA TYR A 85 4.01 -5.58 11.05
C TYR A 85 5.19 -6.15 11.82
N ARG A 86 6.31 -6.40 11.14
CA ARG A 86 7.46 -7.07 11.74
C ARG A 86 8.09 -6.26 12.86
N ASN A 87 8.12 -4.94 12.71
CA ASN A 87 8.73 -4.00 13.66
C ASN A 87 7.94 -2.68 13.74
N GLU A 88 8.27 -1.88 14.77
CA GLU A 88 7.63 -0.59 15.01
C GLU A 88 7.78 0.36 13.84
N SER A 89 8.97 0.42 13.24
CA SER A 89 9.28 1.32 12.12
C SER A 89 8.41 1.03 10.88
N GLU A 90 8.14 -0.24 10.58
CA GLU A 90 7.24 -0.65 9.50
C GLU A 90 5.78 -0.28 9.79
N ALA A 91 5.32 -0.51 11.02
CA ALA A 91 4.00 -0.10 11.46
C ALA A 91 3.85 1.43 11.41
N GLN A 92 4.85 2.18 11.87
CA GLN A 92 4.85 3.64 11.86
C GLN A 92 4.83 4.17 10.43
N ARG A 93 5.64 3.61 9.54
CA ARG A 93 5.59 3.93 8.11
C ARG A 93 4.20 3.74 7.54
N ARG A 94 3.51 2.64 7.86
CA ARG A 94 2.12 2.43 7.44
C ARG A 94 1.19 3.49 8.01
N ALA A 95 1.29 3.80 9.30
CA ALA A 95 0.47 4.82 9.95
C ALA A 95 0.62 6.18 9.26
N ASP A 96 1.86 6.58 8.93
CA ASP A 96 2.16 7.85 8.26
C ASP A 96 1.61 7.92 6.82
N ILE A 97 1.60 6.79 6.11
CA ILE A 97 0.99 6.68 4.78
C ILE A 97 -0.53 6.85 4.89
N LEU A 98 -1.17 6.11 5.80
CA LEU A 98 -2.61 6.19 6.02
C LEU A 98 -3.05 7.58 6.50
N ARG A 99 -2.25 8.24 7.35
CA ARG A 99 -2.48 9.62 7.76
C ARG A 99 -2.44 10.58 6.58
N ARG A 100 -1.41 10.49 5.73
CA ARG A 100 -1.26 11.37 4.55
C ARG A 100 -2.33 11.15 3.50
N GLU A 101 -2.74 9.90 3.29
CA GLU A 101 -3.67 9.53 2.21
C GLU A 101 -5.14 9.61 2.63
N GLN A 102 -5.46 9.33 3.90
CA GLN A 102 -6.83 9.16 4.38
C GLN A 102 -7.16 10.05 5.58
N GLY A 103 -6.20 10.83 6.07
CA GLY A 103 -6.38 11.61 7.31
C GLY A 103 -6.52 10.74 8.57
N ALA A 104 -6.17 9.45 8.48
CA ALA A 104 -6.33 8.52 9.60
C ALA A 104 -5.29 8.79 10.69
N ASP A 105 -5.75 9.17 11.89
CA ASP A 105 -4.91 9.25 13.08
C ASP A 105 -4.79 7.85 13.70
N LEU A 106 -3.65 7.19 13.48
CA LEU A 106 -3.36 5.85 13.95
C LEU A 106 -2.14 5.86 14.85
N ARG A 107 -2.19 5.04 15.91
CA ARG A 107 -1.07 4.77 16.82
C ARG A 107 -0.55 3.36 16.61
N VAL A 108 0.75 3.23 16.78
CA VAL A 108 1.48 1.96 16.73
C VAL A 108 1.63 1.41 18.15
N TYR A 109 1.48 0.11 18.33
CA TYR A 109 1.75 -0.57 19.60
C TYR A 109 2.17 -2.02 19.37
N ALA A 110 2.98 -2.56 20.28
CA ALA A 110 3.41 -3.95 20.23
C ALA A 110 2.24 -4.90 20.55
N CYS A 111 2.19 -6.04 19.86
CA CYS A 111 1.24 -7.09 20.14
C CYS A 111 1.50 -7.70 21.53
N GLU A 112 0.46 -7.78 22.37
CA GLU A 112 0.56 -8.34 23.73
C GLU A 112 0.83 -9.86 23.72
N PHE A 113 0.39 -10.55 22.67
CA PHE A 113 0.67 -11.98 22.45
C PHE A 113 2.02 -12.23 21.76
N GLY A 114 2.81 -11.17 21.54
CA GLY A 114 4.04 -11.21 20.75
C GLY A 114 3.79 -11.28 19.23
N GLY A 115 4.88 -11.36 18.46
CA GLY A 115 4.80 -11.58 17.01
C GLY A 115 4.69 -10.32 16.14
N GLY A 116 4.79 -9.11 16.70
CA GLY A 116 4.95 -7.89 15.90
C GLY A 116 4.21 -6.67 16.45
N TRP A 117 3.85 -5.76 15.53
CA TRP A 117 3.31 -4.44 15.83
C TRP A 117 1.99 -4.20 15.11
N HIS A 118 1.06 -3.54 15.78
CA HIS A 118 -0.29 -3.28 15.30
C HIS A 118 -0.58 -1.80 15.16
N LEU A 119 -1.61 -1.50 14.36
CA LEU A 119 -2.23 -0.18 14.30
C LEU A 119 -3.54 -0.16 15.12
N THR A 120 -3.73 0.93 15.83
CA THR A 120 -4.99 1.26 16.52
C THR A 120 -5.35 2.72 16.26
N ARG A 121 -6.62 3.06 16.45
CA ARG A 121 -7.06 4.45 16.28
C ARG A 121 -6.43 5.31 17.37
N GLY A 122 -5.82 6.42 16.96
CA GLY A 122 -5.35 7.44 17.88
C GLY A 122 -6.51 8.00 18.70
N LYS A 123 -6.24 8.50 19.91
CA LYS A 123 -7.23 9.28 20.67
C LYS A 123 -7.41 10.65 19.99
N GLY A 124 -8.01 10.68 18.82
CA GLY A 124 -8.39 11.90 18.11
C GLY A 124 -9.56 12.56 18.82
N ARG A 125 -9.44 13.87 19.12
CA ARG A 125 -10.48 14.68 19.76
C ARG A 125 -11.82 14.46 19.06
N LYS A 126 -12.87 14.15 19.83
CA LYS A 126 -14.25 14.07 19.34
C LYS A 126 -14.54 15.33 18.52
N HIS A 127 -14.71 15.20 17.20
CA HIS A 127 -15.28 16.26 16.40
C HIS A 127 -16.72 16.39 16.89
N ARG A 128 -16.98 17.39 17.76
CA ARG A 128 -18.34 17.82 18.06
C ARG A 128 -18.90 18.37 16.75
N GLY A 129 -19.80 17.61 16.15
CA GLY A 129 -20.60 18.06 15.01
C GLY A 129 -21.33 19.34 15.37
N ARG A 130 -21.44 20.22 14.39
CA ARG A 130 -22.31 21.40 14.41
C ARG A 130 -23.49 21.10 13.50
#